data_AF-A0A821ACQ5-F1
#
_entry.id   AF-A0A821ACQ5-F1
#
_cell.length_a   1.000
_cell.length_b   1.000
_cell.length_c   1.000
_cell.angle_alpha   90.00
_cell.angle_beta   90.00
_cell.angle_gamma   90.00
#
_symmetry.space_group_name_H-M   'P 1'
#
loop_
_entity.id
_entity.type
_entity.pdbx_description
1 polymer ?
#
loop_
_entity_poly.entity_id
_entity_poly.type
_entity_poly.pdbx_seq_one_letter_code
_entity_poly.pdbx_strand_id
1 'polypeptide(L)'
;VVRKLKEYQQQGYLNSTTLFIVFDVADLYTMIPRDGAIAALTRFCEKYAINGKIGTLKISTVIQLACVVLDTNSFAYKDKYYRQIKGGCYRFTFYYGVS
;
A
#
# COMPACT_ATOMS: atom_id res chain seq x y z
N VAL A 1 0.08 -19.18 -2.69
CA VAL A 1 1.04 -19.73 -1.71
C VAL A 1 0.95 -21.25 -1.59
N VAL A 2 -0.21 -21.82 -1.24
CA VAL A 2 -0.41 -23.28 -1.05
C VAL A 2 0.00 -24.15 -2.25
N ARG A 3 -0.22 -23.69 -3.50
CA ARG A 3 0.13 -24.47 -4.70
C ARG A 3 1.63 -24.68 -4.89
N LYS A 4 2.46 -23.65 -4.63
CA LYS A 4 3.92 -23.75 -4.70
C LYS A 4 4.51 -24.63 -3.59
N LEU A 5 3.87 -24.68 -2.42
CA LEU A 5 4.29 -25.57 -1.34
C LEU A 5 4.12 -27.05 -1.72
N LYS A 6 3.05 -27.40 -2.45
CA LYS A 6 2.86 -28.75 -2.99
C LYS A 6 3.93 -29.10 -4.03
N GLU A 7 4.30 -28.16 -4.90
CA GLU A 7 5.37 -28.34 -5.88
C GLU A 7 6.72 -28.59 -5.16
N TYR A 8 7.04 -27.82 -4.12
CA TYR A 8 8.27 -28.02 -3.32
C TYR A 8 8.29 -29.32 -2.53
N GLN A 9 7.13 -29.79 -2.06
CA GLN A 9 7.00 -31.11 -1.46
C GLN A 9 7.30 -32.21 -2.48
N GLN A 10 6.71 -32.13 -3.69
CA GLN A 10 6.91 -33.11 -4.76
C GLN A 10 8.35 -33.13 -5.27
N GLN A 11 9.05 -32.00 -5.21
CA GLN A 11 10.45 -31.87 -5.61
C GLN A 11 11.44 -32.24 -4.49
N GLY A 12 10.97 -32.66 -3.31
CA GLY A 12 11.82 -33.07 -2.19
C GLY A 12 12.51 -31.92 -1.45
N TYR A 13 12.11 -30.66 -1.69
CA TYR A 13 12.70 -29.49 -1.03
C TYR A 13 12.18 -29.26 0.38
N LEU A 14 11.09 -29.93 0.77
CA LEU A 14 10.56 -29.92 2.13
C LEU A 14 10.97 -31.21 2.83
N ASN A 15 11.82 -31.10 3.84
CA ASN A 15 12.31 -32.20 4.67
C ASN A 15 11.86 -32.02 6.13
N SER A 16 12.08 -33.06 6.96
CA SER A 16 11.66 -33.06 8.37
C SER A 16 12.31 -31.96 9.21
N THR A 17 13.39 -31.36 8.72
CA THR A 17 14.10 -30.25 9.37
C THR A 17 13.73 -28.88 8.79
N THR A 18 12.79 -28.81 7.83
CA THR A 18 12.33 -27.55 7.26
C THR A 18 11.51 -26.76 8.29
N LEU A 19 11.98 -25.57 8.61
CA LEU A 19 11.29 -24.64 9.50
C LEU A 19 10.32 -23.76 8.69
N PHE A 20 9.04 -23.78 9.07
CA PHE A 20 8.07 -22.82 8.57
C PHE A 20 7.95 -21.67 9.55
N ILE A 21 8.08 -20.45 9.04
CA ILE A 21 7.89 -19.23 9.82
C ILE A 21 6.78 -18.39 9.19
N VAL A 22 5.93 -17.85 10.04
CA VAL A 22 4.88 -16.92 9.66
C VAL A 22 5.26 -15.57 10.25
N PHE A 23 5.41 -14.58 9.39
CA PHE A 23 5.52 -13.19 9.82
C PHE A 23 4.13 -12.58 9.74
N ASP A 24 3.62 -12.13 10.88
CA ASP A 24 2.48 -11.23 10.91
C ASP A 24 3.00 -9.79 10.98
N VAL A 25 2.53 -8.95 10.08
CA VAL A 25 2.88 -7.53 10.06
C VAL A 25 1.67 -6.76 10.56
N ALA A 26 1.69 -6.44 11.86
CA ALA A 26 0.67 -5.63 12.48
C ALA A 26 0.54 -4.27 11.79
N ASP A 27 -0.70 -3.83 11.62
CA ASP A 27 -1.06 -2.50 11.14
C ASP A 27 -0.35 -2.07 9.85
N LEU A 28 -0.11 -3.02 8.93
CA LEU A 28 0.63 -2.83 7.67
C LEU A 28 0.27 -1.51 6.96
N TYR A 29 -1.02 -1.21 6.87
CA TYR A 29 -1.51 0.02 6.23
C TYR A 29 -1.03 1.29 6.92
N THR A 30 -0.94 1.30 8.25
CA THR A 30 -0.43 2.45 9.02
C THR A 30 1.10 2.50 9.10
N MET A 31 1.76 1.38 8.78
CA MET A 31 3.21 1.21 8.87
C MET A 31 3.95 1.52 7.57
N ILE A 32 3.26 1.64 6.41
CA ILE A 32 3.92 2.02 5.16
C ILE A 32 4.51 3.43 5.32
N PRO A 33 5.84 3.58 5.29
CA PRO A 33 6.47 4.89 5.36
C PRO A 33 6.11 5.68 4.11
N ARG A 34 5.74 6.94 4.29
CA ARG A 34 5.31 7.84 3.20
C ARG A 34 6.31 7.88 2.05
N ASP A 35 7.59 8.03 2.39
CA ASP A 35 8.67 8.11 1.40
C ASP A 35 8.80 6.81 0.60
N GLY A 36 8.58 5.66 1.26
CA GLY A 36 8.55 4.36 0.62
C GLY A 36 7.36 4.21 -0.34
N ALA A 37 6.18 4.70 0.04
CA ALA A 37 5.00 4.69 -0.82
C ALA A 37 5.19 5.57 -2.06
N ILE A 38 5.71 6.80 -1.87
CA ILE A 38 6.01 7.72 -2.98
C ILE A 38 7.08 7.13 -3.89
N ALA A 39 8.17 6.59 -3.35
CA ALA A 39 9.22 5.97 -4.15
C ALA A 39 8.71 4.76 -4.96
N ALA A 40 7.85 3.92 -4.36
CA ALA A 40 7.23 2.79 -5.05
C ALA A 40 6.30 3.25 -6.18
N LEU A 41 5.49 4.29 -5.93
CA LEU A 41 4.61 4.88 -6.94
C LEU A 41 5.41 5.51 -8.07
N THR A 42 6.48 6.26 -7.77
CA THR A 42 7.38 6.83 -8.78
C THR A 42 7.96 5.75 -9.68
N ARG A 43 8.51 4.68 -9.11
CA ARG A 43 9.05 3.54 -9.88
C ARG A 43 7.98 2.86 -10.73
N PHE A 44 6.77 2.71 -10.19
CA PHE A 44 5.64 2.17 -10.95
C PHE A 44 5.32 3.08 -12.14
N CYS A 45 5.20 4.39 -11.91
CA CYS A 45 4.90 5.35 -12.94
C CYS A 45 5.99 5.39 -14.03
N GLU A 46 7.27 5.37 -13.65
CA GLU A 46 8.41 5.30 -14.57
C GLU A 46 8.38 4.04 -15.43
N LYS A 47 8.04 2.88 -14.84
CA LYS A 47 7.98 1.60 -15.54
C LYS A 47 6.90 1.55 -16.63
N TYR A 48 5.76 2.20 -16.40
CA TYR A 48 4.60 2.14 -17.30
C TYR A 48 4.36 3.43 -18.08
N ALA A 49 5.17 4.46 -17.87
CA ALA A 49 5.06 5.70 -18.60
C ALA A 49 5.54 5.55 -20.05
N ILE A 50 4.81 6.19 -20.96
CA ILE A 50 5.23 6.37 -22.35
C ILE A 50 5.67 7.82 -22.47
N ASN A 51 6.93 8.06 -22.83
CA ASN A 51 7.53 9.41 -22.92
C ASN A 51 7.36 10.24 -21.63
N GLY A 52 7.54 9.61 -20.46
CA GLY A 52 7.43 10.29 -19.15
C GLY A 52 6.00 10.70 -18.77
N LYS A 53 4.99 10.09 -19.40
CA LYS A 53 3.57 10.33 -19.12
C LYS A 53 2.78 9.04 -18.92
N ILE A 54 1.71 9.15 -18.14
CA ILE A 54 0.67 8.13 -18.03
C ILE A 54 -0.61 8.74 -18.60
N GLY A 55 -1.05 8.25 -19.76
CA GLY A 55 -2.09 8.90 -20.54
C GLY A 55 -1.68 10.32 -20.92
N THR A 56 -2.42 11.32 -20.46
CA THR A 56 -2.15 12.74 -20.70
C THR A 56 -1.32 13.41 -19.59
N LEU A 57 -1.13 12.74 -18.44
CA LEU A 57 -0.52 13.33 -17.26
C LEU A 57 0.99 13.06 -17.19
N LYS A 58 1.76 14.08 -16.82
CA LYS A 58 3.18 13.91 -16.47
C LYS A 58 3.31 13.12 -15.17
N ILE A 59 4.33 12.28 -15.06
CA ILE A 59 4.63 11.54 -13.81
C ILE A 59 4.69 12.51 -12.62
N SER A 60 5.37 13.65 -12.78
CA SER A 60 5.47 14.66 -11.71
C SER A 60 4.12 15.13 -11.17
N THR A 61 3.12 15.29 -12.04
CA THR A 61 1.75 15.67 -11.65
C THR A 61 1.07 14.56 -10.86
N VAL A 62 1.22 13.30 -11.30
CA VAL A 62 0.67 12.14 -10.58
C VAL A 62 1.28 12.02 -9.18
N ILE A 63 2.60 12.19 -9.08
CA ILE A 63 3.31 12.14 -7.79
C ILE A 63 2.89 13.30 -6.88
N GLN A 64 2.78 14.53 -7.41
CA GLN A 64 2.31 15.67 -6.63
C GLN A 64 0.89 15.46 -6.09
N LEU A 65 -0.03 14.94 -6.91
CA LEU A 65 -1.39 14.61 -6.46
C LEU A 65 -1.38 13.55 -5.36
N ALA A 66 -0.55 12.51 -5.49
CA ALA A 66 -0.39 11.49 -4.47
C ALA A 66 0.15 12.06 -3.15
N CYS A 67 1.14 12.97 -3.22
CA CYS A 67 1.63 13.68 -2.03
C CYS A 67 0.51 14.47 -1.36
N VAL A 68 -0.28 15.25 -2.11
CA VAL A 68 -1.42 15.99 -1.54
C VAL A 68 -2.40 15.06 -0.84
N VAL A 69 -2.77 13.94 -1.46
CA VAL A 69 -3.69 12.96 -0.84
C VAL A 69 -3.11 12.39 0.45
N LEU A 70 -1.82 12.05 0.47
CA LEU A 70 -1.13 11.53 1.66
C LEU A 70 -0.90 12.59 2.74
N ASP A 71 -0.81 13.87 2.36
CA ASP A 71 -0.63 15.03 3.26
C ASP A 71 -1.92 15.52 3.88
N THR A 72 -3.00 15.46 3.12
CA THR A 72 -4.32 15.98 3.51
C THR A 72 -5.23 14.91 4.08
N ASN A 73 -4.78 13.65 4.11
CA ASN A 73 -5.53 12.55 4.68
C ASN A 73 -5.95 12.87 6.12
N SER A 74 -7.24 13.12 6.28
CA SER A 74 -7.87 13.56 7.52
C SER A 74 -9.14 12.77 7.74
N PHE A 75 -9.43 12.42 8.98
CA PHE A 75 -10.63 11.66 9.35
C PHE A 75 -11.39 12.37 10.46
N ALA A 76 -12.71 12.21 10.46
CA ALA A 76 -13.58 12.71 11.51
C ALA A 76 -13.83 11.62 12.55
N TYR A 77 -13.74 11.97 13.83
CA TYR A 77 -14.09 11.09 14.95
C TYR A 77 -14.66 11.91 16.10
N LYS A 78 -15.85 11.55 16.59
CA LYS A 78 -16.55 12.25 17.69
C LYS A 78 -16.58 13.78 17.48
N ASP A 79 -17.12 14.19 16.33
CA ASP A 79 -17.29 15.61 15.94
C ASP A 79 -16.00 16.45 15.90
N LYS A 80 -14.84 15.78 15.80
CA LYS A 80 -13.53 16.40 15.68
C LYS A 80 -12.81 15.89 14.45
N TYR A 81 -12.04 16.78 13.81
CA TYR A 81 -11.22 16.46 12.65
C TYR A 81 -9.78 16.19 13.09
N TYR A 82 -9.22 15.08 12.61
CA TYR A 82 -7.86 14.65 12.90
C TYR A 82 -7.09 14.47 11.60
N ARG A 83 -5.86 14.96 11.54
CA ARG A 83 -4.95 14.70 10.42
C ARG A 83 -4.18 13.41 10.67
N GLN A 84 -4.18 12.51 9.70
CA GLN A 84 -3.36 11.30 9.77
C GLN A 84 -1.90 11.68 9.50
N ILE A 85 -1.04 11.45 10.50
CA ILE A 85 0.39 11.81 10.44
C ILE A 85 1.29 10.65 10.04
N LYS A 86 0.79 9.41 10.05
CA LYS A 86 1.55 8.18 9.72
C LYS A 86 0.68 7.16 8.98
N GLY A 87 1.29 6.53 7.98
CA GLY A 87 0.69 5.46 7.17
C GLY A 87 -0.49 5.88 6.30
N GLY A 88 -1.18 4.89 5.76
CA GLY A 88 -2.42 5.00 4.98
C GLY A 88 -3.67 4.73 5.81
N CYS A 89 -4.81 5.21 5.31
CA CYS A 89 -6.10 4.94 5.94
C CYS A 89 -6.54 3.49 5.63
N TYR A 90 -6.80 2.70 6.67
CA TYR A 90 -7.23 1.30 6.55
C TYR A 90 -8.64 1.15 5.94
N ARG A 91 -9.44 2.22 5.93
CA ARG A 91 -10.85 2.15 5.50
C ARG A 91 -11.38 3.51 5.02
N PHE A 92 -11.65 3.64 3.72
CA PHE A 92 -12.68 4.59 3.26
C PHE A 92 -14.04 3.99 3.60
N THR A 93 -14.62 4.36 4.74
CA THR A 93 -16.03 4.08 5.04
C THR A 93 -16.75 5.42 5.11
N PHE A 94 -17.46 5.76 4.04
CA PHE A 94 -18.44 6.83 4.06
C PHE A 94 -19.58 6.39 4.99
N TYR A 95 -19.61 6.92 6.22
CA TYR A 95 -20.84 6.88 7.01
C TYR A 95 -21.79 7.93 6.43
N TYR A 96 -22.66 7.52 5.52
CA TYR A 96 -23.89 8.28 5.26
C TYR A 96 -24.79 8.09 6.48
N GLY A 97 -24.64 8.97 7.47
CA GLY A 97 -25.65 9.18 8.50
C GLY A 97 -26.77 10.00 7.88
N VAL A 98 -27.84 9.33 7.45
CA VAL A 98 -29.12 10.00 7.18
C VAL A 98 -29.65 10.41 8.54
N SER A 99 -29.74 11.74 8.76
CA SER A 99 -30.44 12.33 9.91
C SER A 99 -31.94 12.11 9.81
#